data_AF-A0A1X0CRQ5-F1
#
_entry.id   AF-A0A1X0CRQ5-F1
#
_cell.length_a   1.000
_cell.length_b   1.000
_cell.length_c   1.000
_cell.angle_alpha   90.00
_cell.angle_beta   90.00
_cell.angle_gamma   90.00
#
_symmetry.space_group_name_H-M   'P 1'
#
loop_
_entity.id
_entity.type
_entity.pdbx_description
1 polymer ?
#
loop_
_entity_poly.entity_id
_entity_poly.type
_entity_poly.pdbx_seq_one_letter_code
_entity_poly.pdbx_strand_id
1 'polypeptide(L)'
;MITPDPRSGEDTYDLIDDAVAALADRRGVWLGDDLASIALIASLIEQAERWLPHLVHDARANGHGWTEIARALGTNPDEARLRFDPQSPIADGRWPYDH
;
A
#
# COMPACT_ATOMS: atom_id res chain seq x y z
N MET A 1 -9.60 18.90 -6.45
CA MET A 1 -9.82 17.94 -5.35
C MET A 1 -8.64 18.04 -4.40
N ILE A 2 -8.86 17.94 -3.09
CA ILE A 2 -7.78 17.92 -2.09
C ILE A 2 -7.37 16.46 -1.94
N THR A 3 -6.15 16.12 -2.32
CA THR A 3 -5.56 14.81 -2.02
C THR A 3 -5.23 14.77 -0.52
N PRO A 4 -5.74 13.80 0.26
CA PRO A 4 -5.42 13.70 1.68
C PRO A 4 -3.93 13.41 1.86
N ASP A 5 -3.30 14.02 2.87
CA ASP A 5 -1.94 13.64 3.28
C ASP A 5 -2.00 12.26 3.96
N PRO A 6 -1.01 11.38 3.76
CA PRO A 6 -0.95 10.11 4.47
C PRO A 6 -0.72 10.37 5.97
N ARG A 7 -1.60 9.83 6.81
CA ARG A 7 -1.53 9.95 8.28
C ARG A 7 -2.01 8.65 8.93
N SER A 8 -1.34 8.27 10.01
CA SER A 8 -1.80 7.21 10.92
C SER A 8 -2.47 7.84 12.14
N GLY A 9 -3.53 7.20 12.62
CA GLY A 9 -4.35 7.61 13.75
C GLY A 9 -5.25 6.47 14.24
N GLU A 10 -6.15 6.81 15.17
CA GLU A 10 -7.13 5.89 15.75
C GLU A 10 -7.98 5.21 14.68
N ASP A 11 -8.46 5.97 13.69
CA ASP A 11 -9.22 5.46 12.55
C ASP A 11 -8.44 4.43 11.73
N THR A 12 -7.17 4.69 11.44
CA THR A 12 -6.33 3.73 10.70
C THR A 12 -5.96 2.51 11.54
N TYR A 13 -5.90 2.64 12.87
CA TYR A 13 -5.65 1.52 13.77
C TYR A 13 -6.85 0.57 13.77
N ASP A 14 -8.06 1.10 13.97
CA ASP A 14 -9.30 0.32 13.96
C ASP A 14 -9.47 -0.43 12.63
N LEU A 15 -9.21 0.24 11.50
CA LEU A 15 -9.29 -0.39 10.18
C LEU A 15 -8.26 -1.50 9.97
N ILE A 16 -7.07 -1.38 10.56
CA ILE A 16 -6.04 -2.43 10.47
C ILE A 16 -6.40 -3.62 11.37
N ASP A 17 -6.94 -3.38 12.57
CA ASP A 17 -7.44 -4.44 13.45
C ASP A 17 -8.57 -5.24 12.77
N ASP A 18 -9.55 -4.54 12.20
CA ASP A 18 -10.64 -5.14 11.41
C ASP A 18 -10.11 -5.96 10.23
N ALA A 19 -9.10 -5.44 9.51
CA ALA A 19 -8.50 -6.15 8.38
C ALA A 19 -7.78 -7.43 8.80
N VAL A 20 -7.06 -7.40 9.94
CA VAL A 20 -6.40 -8.57 10.52
C VAL A 20 -7.44 -9.60 10.95
N ALA A 21 -8.51 -9.19 11.62
CA ALA A 21 -9.61 -10.06 12.02
C ALA A 21 -10.32 -10.71 10.82
N ALA A 22 -10.62 -9.93 9.79
CA ALA A 22 -11.22 -10.45 8.57
C ALA A 22 -10.29 -11.42 7.83
N LEU A 23 -8.97 -11.20 7.84
CA LEU A 23 -8.02 -12.13 7.22
C LEU A 23 -7.86 -13.41 8.04
N ALA A 24 -7.87 -13.31 9.37
CA ALA A 24 -7.84 -14.46 10.26
C ALA A 24 -9.04 -15.39 10.03
N ASP A 25 -10.25 -14.83 9.95
CA ASP A 25 -11.48 -15.57 9.66
C ASP A 25 -11.38 -16.31 8.30
N ARG A 26 -10.95 -15.61 7.24
CA ARG A 26 -10.75 -16.20 5.90
C ARG A 26 -9.74 -17.34 5.87
N ARG A 27 -8.74 -17.31 6.75
CA ARG A 27 -7.66 -18.32 6.83
C ARG A 27 -7.89 -19.37 7.91
N GLY A 28 -8.96 -19.25 8.71
CA GLY A 28 -9.23 -20.15 9.84
C GLY A 28 -8.16 -20.07 10.93
N VAL A 29 -7.57 -18.89 11.14
CA VAL A 29 -6.47 -18.66 12.08
C VAL A 29 -7.00 -18.03 13.36
N TRP A 30 -6.48 -18.45 14.50
CA TRP A 30 -6.84 -17.88 15.80
C TRP A 30 -5.96 -16.68 16.15
N LEU A 31 -6.58 -15.53 16.45
CA LEU A 31 -5.88 -14.28 16.80
C LEU A 31 -5.24 -14.27 18.19
N GLY A 32 -5.53 -15.26 19.04
CA GLY A 32 -4.90 -15.38 20.36
C GLY A 32 -3.41 -15.75 20.32
N ASP A 33 -2.88 -16.05 19.13
CA ASP A 33 -1.46 -16.29 18.89
C ASP A 33 -0.81 -15.05 18.24
N ASP A 34 0.11 -14.42 18.97
CA ASP A 34 0.83 -13.23 18.50
C ASP A 34 1.61 -13.49 17.20
N LEU A 35 2.16 -14.70 17.02
CA LEU A 35 2.88 -15.03 15.80
C LEU A 35 1.95 -15.09 14.58
N ALA A 36 0.73 -15.58 14.79
CA ALA A 36 -0.30 -15.60 13.78
C ALA A 36 -0.72 -14.17 13.38
N SER A 37 -0.93 -13.30 14.37
CA SER A 37 -1.21 -11.88 14.15
C SER A 37 -0.09 -11.18 13.36
N ILE A 38 1.18 -11.44 13.69
CA ILE A 38 2.34 -10.93 12.93
C ILE A 38 2.30 -11.39 11.46
N ALA A 39 2.04 -12.67 11.21
CA ALA A 39 1.98 -13.19 9.84
C ALA A 39 0.82 -12.59 9.02
N LEU A 40 -0.31 -12.32 9.66
CA LEU A 40 -1.47 -11.71 9.03
C LEU A 40 -1.21 -10.25 8.66
N ILE A 41 -0.67 -9.43 9.58
CA ILE A 41 -0.33 -8.04 9.25
C ILE A 41 0.78 -7.95 8.21
N ALA A 42 1.78 -8.84 8.26
CA ALA A 42 2.82 -8.92 7.24
C ALA A 42 2.23 -9.22 5.85
N SER A 43 1.24 -10.13 5.78
CA SER A 43 0.53 -10.41 4.52
C SER A 43 -0.23 -9.20 3.99
N LEU A 44 -0.89 -8.43 4.86
CA LEU A 44 -1.64 -7.23 4.48
C LEU A 44 -0.70 -6.12 3.99
N ILE A 45 0.43 -5.91 4.68
CA ILE A 45 1.47 -4.97 4.25
C ILE A 45 2.00 -5.38 2.88
N GLU A 46 2.39 -6.65 2.71
CA GLU A 46 2.90 -7.14 1.42
C GLU A 46 1.87 -6.90 0.30
N GLN A 47 0.60 -7.21 0.55
CA GLN A 47 -0.46 -7.00 -0.44
C GLN A 47 -0.68 -5.51 -0.77
N ALA A 48 -0.63 -4.63 0.22
CA ALA A 48 -0.74 -3.19 0.02
C ALA A 48 0.44 -2.65 -0.79
N GLU A 49 1.66 -3.10 -0.49
CA GLU A 49 2.86 -2.74 -1.24
C GLU A 49 2.83 -3.22 -2.69
N ARG A 50 2.24 -4.39 -2.97
CA ARG A 50 2.01 -4.91 -4.33
C ARG A 50 0.93 -4.12 -5.08
N TRP A 51 -0.07 -3.61 -4.36
CA TRP A 51 -1.15 -2.84 -4.97
C TRP A 51 -0.74 -1.39 -5.29
N LEU A 52 0.15 -0.82 -4.50
CA LEU A 52 0.56 0.58 -4.63
C LEU A 52 1.13 0.94 -6.02
N PRO A 53 2.05 0.17 -6.65
CA PRO A 53 2.53 0.46 -8.00
C PRO A 53 1.41 0.56 -9.04
N HIS A 54 0.40 -0.31 -8.95
CA HIS A 54 -0.76 -0.27 -9.85
C HIS A 54 -1.56 1.02 -9.69
N LEU A 55 -1.83 1.47 -8.46
CA LEU A 55 -2.52 2.75 -8.22
C LEU A 55 -1.72 3.95 -8.73
N VAL A 56 -0.39 3.93 -8.56
CA VAL A 56 0.49 4.99 -9.08
C VAL A 56 0.49 5.00 -10.61
N HIS A 57 0.55 3.83 -11.24
CA HIS A 57 0.45 3.70 -12.70
C HIS A 57 -0.87 4.27 -13.22
N ASP A 58 -1.99 3.92 -12.61
CA ASP A 58 -3.31 4.42 -13.00
C ASP A 58 -3.41 5.94 -12.81
N ALA A 59 -2.88 6.48 -11.71
CA ALA A 59 -2.81 7.92 -11.50
C ALA A 59 -1.98 8.62 -12.61
N ARG A 60 -0.84 8.05 -13.00
CA ARG A 60 -0.02 8.55 -14.11
C ARG A 60 -0.76 8.50 -15.43
N ALA A 61 -1.47 7.40 -15.73
CA ALA A 61 -2.28 7.24 -16.94
C ALA A 61 -3.43 8.25 -17.01
N ASN A 62 -4.00 8.64 -15.86
CA ASN A 62 -5.02 9.66 -15.74
C ASN A 62 -4.48 11.11 -15.76
N GLY A 63 -3.18 11.29 -15.98
CA GLY A 63 -2.56 12.60 -16.17
C GLY A 63 -2.03 13.27 -14.90
N HIS A 64 -2.07 12.60 -13.73
CA HIS A 64 -1.52 13.15 -12.50
C HIS A 64 0.00 13.30 -12.56
N GLY A 65 0.51 14.42 -12.05
CA GLY A 65 1.93 14.71 -12.00
C GLY A 65 2.65 14.02 -10.84
N TRP A 66 3.98 13.85 -10.95
CA TRP A 66 4.80 13.28 -9.87
C TRP A 66 4.72 14.07 -8.57
N THR A 67 4.48 15.39 -8.62
CA THR A 67 4.27 16.22 -7.43
C THR A 67 3.00 15.86 -6.66
N GLU A 68 1.91 15.56 -7.36
CA GLU A 68 0.64 15.18 -6.72
C GLU A 68 0.74 13.78 -6.12
N ILE A 69 1.36 12.86 -6.87
CA ILE A 69 1.59 11.48 -6.44
C ILE A 69 2.51 11.45 -5.22
N ALA A 70 3.62 12.19 -5.24
CA ALA A 70 4.54 12.25 -4.11
C ALA A 70 3.88 12.80 -2.84
N ARG A 71 3.00 13.80 -2.97
CA ARG A 71 2.20 14.28 -1.84
C ARG A 71 1.30 13.19 -1.27
N ALA A 72 0.58 12.46 -2.12
CA ALA A 72 -0.28 11.34 -1.70
C ALA A 72 0.51 10.23 -0.99
N LEU A 73 1.75 10.01 -1.43
CA LEU A 73 2.68 9.03 -0.88
C LEU A 73 3.45 9.53 0.36
N GLY A 74 3.38 10.82 0.69
CA GLY A 74 4.14 11.40 1.80
C GLY A 74 5.66 11.45 1.55
N THR A 75 6.08 11.52 0.29
CA THR A 75 7.48 11.57 -0.15
C THR A 75 7.71 12.79 -1.07
N ASN A 76 8.88 12.90 -1.68
CA ASN A 76 9.21 13.91 -2.69
C ASN A 76 9.06 13.36 -4.13
N PRO A 77 8.92 14.25 -5.15
CA PRO A 77 8.67 13.86 -6.52
C PRO A 77 9.76 12.98 -7.14
N ASP A 78 11.02 13.19 -6.76
CA ASP A 78 12.14 12.42 -7.30
C ASP A 78 12.17 11.01 -6.75
N GLU A 79 11.91 10.81 -5.46
CA GLU A 79 11.75 9.50 -4.83
C GLU A 79 10.56 8.74 -5.43
N ALA A 80 9.40 9.40 -5.57
CA ALA A 80 8.22 8.80 -6.19
C ALA A 80 8.50 8.36 -7.64
N ARG A 81 9.12 9.22 -8.45
CA ARG A 81 9.48 8.90 -9.83
C ARG A 81 10.52 7.78 -9.89
N LEU A 82 11.56 7.84 -9.04
CA LEU A 82 12.59 6.81 -9.01
C LEU A 82 12.00 5.44 -8.65
N ARG A 83 11.01 5.38 -7.75
CA ARG A 83 10.39 4.12 -7.35
C ARG A 83 9.33 3.61 -8.32
N PHE A 84 8.56 4.48 -8.99
CA PHE A 84 7.36 4.04 -9.73
C PHE A 84 7.35 4.37 -11.22
N ASP A 85 8.32 5.11 -11.75
CA ASP A 85 8.42 5.35 -13.19
C ASP A 85 8.91 4.09 -13.91
N PRO A 86 8.18 3.54 -14.91
CA PRO A 86 8.63 2.37 -15.66
C PRO A 86 9.98 2.55 -16.37
N GLN A 87 10.43 3.80 -16.58
CA GLN A 87 11.75 4.10 -17.15
C GLN A 87 12.87 4.14 -16.10
N SER A 88 12.54 3.99 -14.81
CA SER A 88 13.51 3.96 -13.72
C SER A 88 14.20 2.60 -13.63
N PRO A 89 15.53 2.55 -13.38
CA PRO A 89 16.24 1.29 -13.20
C PRO A 89 15.85 0.53 -11.93
N ILE A 90 15.20 1.19 -10.96
CA ILE A 90 14.74 0.59 -9.70
C ILE A 90 13.23 0.62 -9.56
N ALA A 91 12.51 0.69 -10.69
CA ALA A 91 11.05 0.69 -10.70
C ALA A 91 10.50 -0.53 -9.94
N ASP A 92 9.58 -0.27 -9.02
CA ASP A 92 8.84 -1.29 -8.28
C ASP A 92 7.87 -1.98 -9.26
N GLY A 93 8.30 -3.12 -9.80
CA GLY A 93 7.56 -3.90 -10.79
C GLY A 93 6.53 -4.86 -10.21
N ARG A 94 6.28 -4.81 -8.89
CA ARG A 94 5.27 -5.67 -8.26
C ARG A 94 3.88 -5.30 -8.79
N TRP A 95 3.07 -6.32 -9.05
CA TRP A 95 1.66 -6.17 -9.39
C TRP A 95 0.78 -6.74 -8.28
N PRO A 96 -0.48 -6.27 -8.13
CA PRO A 96 -1.37 -6.70 -7.05
C PRO A 96 -1.60 -8.21 -7.06
N TYR A 97 -1.46 -8.83 -8.23
CA TYR A 97 -1.57 -10.25 -8.45
C TYR A 97 -0.30 -10.71 -9.17
N ASP A 98 0.39 -11.71 -8.63
CA ASP A 98 1.32 -12.49 -9.42
C ASP A 98 0.47 -13.53 -10.18
N HIS A 99 0.59 -13.55 -11.51
CA HIS A 99 0.08 -14.65 -12.32
C HIS A 99 1.04 -15.83 -12.30
#